data_AF-A0A0K2UP16-F1
#
_entry.id   AF-A0A0K2UP16-F1
#
_cell.length_a   1.000
_cell.length_b   1.000
_cell.length_c   1.000
_cell.angle_alpha   90.00
_cell.angle_beta   90.00
_cell.angle_gamma   90.00
#
_symmetry.space_group_name_H-M   'P 1'
#
loop_
_entity.id
_entity.type
_entity.pdbx_description
1 polymer ?
#
loop_
_entity_poly.entity_id
_entity_poly.type
_entity_poly.pdbx_seq_one_letter_code
_entity_poly.pdbx_strand_id
1 'polypeptide(L)'
;TECMLADFISGSASEKIPFVFMPLPGQLIYPSAEIAISDVDTHGNPVLAPICVVSGVDILEATGWRSFENISGDSFQQPFQLHRNDDKTYLQWLGDDKLRKLLEGRLVLVHLLCKDTIRHTGKQLFSPCVAFRVAGSPG
;
A
#
# COMPACT_ATOMS: atom_id res chain seq x y z
N THR A 1 -7.28 12.39 2.76
CA THR A 1 -6.25 13.30 2.23
C THR A 1 -5.73 12.72 0.95
N GLU A 2 -5.39 13.54 -0.04
CA GLU A 2 -4.80 13.11 -1.31
C GLU A 2 -3.32 12.79 -1.10
N CYS A 3 -2.83 11.69 -1.68
CA CYS A 3 -1.47 11.18 -1.54
C CYS A 3 -0.92 10.74 -2.89
N MET A 4 0.40 10.80 -3.06
CA MET A 4 1.07 10.37 -4.29
C MET A 4 1.05 8.84 -4.41
N LEU A 5 0.53 8.33 -5.53
CA LEU A 5 0.48 6.88 -5.78
C LEU A 5 1.84 6.34 -6.24
N ALA A 6 2.36 5.39 -5.46
CA ALA A 6 3.50 4.55 -5.81
C ALA A 6 3.16 3.60 -6.96
N ASP A 7 4.18 3.19 -7.69
CA ASP A 7 4.05 2.27 -8.82
C ASP A 7 4.36 0.83 -8.39
N PHE A 8 3.66 -0.13 -9.00
CA PHE A 8 4.07 -1.53 -9.03
C PHE A 8 4.92 -1.78 -10.28
N ILE A 9 6.15 -2.21 -10.09
CA ILE A 9 7.14 -2.42 -11.16
C ILE A 9 7.40 -3.91 -11.34
N SER A 10 7.25 -4.39 -12.59
CA SER A 10 7.57 -5.76 -12.98
C SER A 10 8.32 -5.76 -14.31
N GLY A 11 9.63 -6.03 -14.27
CA GLY A 11 10.48 -5.95 -15.46
C GLY A 11 10.46 -4.54 -16.05
N SER A 12 9.95 -4.40 -17.28
CA SER A 12 9.79 -3.12 -17.97
C SER A 12 8.40 -2.48 -17.83
N ALA A 13 7.47 -3.15 -17.12
CA ALA A 13 6.11 -2.64 -16.91
C ALA A 13 6.01 -1.89 -15.58
N SER A 14 5.26 -0.79 -15.59
CA SER A 14 4.87 -0.02 -14.39
C SER A 14 3.36 0.19 -14.39
N GLU A 15 2.71 -0.07 -13.27
CA GLU A 15 1.26 0.12 -13.08
C GLU A 15 0.95 0.73 -11.72
N LYS A 16 0.08 1.74 -11.67
CA LYS A 16 -0.31 2.42 -10.41
C LYS A 16 -1.40 1.68 -9.63
N ILE A 17 -2.30 1.00 -10.32
CA ILE A 17 -3.49 0.37 -9.73
C ILE A 17 -3.75 -1.01 -10.36
N PRO A 18 -2.90 -2.01 -10.09
CA PRO A 18 -3.06 -3.34 -10.65
C PRO A 18 -4.33 -4.04 -10.14
N PHE A 19 -4.80 -5.01 -10.92
CA PHE A 19 -5.75 -6.02 -10.44
C PHE A 19 -5.01 -7.14 -9.73
N VAL A 20 -5.46 -7.48 -8.52
CA VAL A 20 -4.83 -8.50 -7.67
C VAL A 20 -5.88 -9.48 -7.14
N PHE A 21 -5.45 -10.70 -6.86
CA PHE A 21 -6.24 -11.67 -6.09
C PHE A 21 -5.77 -11.64 -4.65
N MET A 22 -6.69 -11.55 -3.69
CA MET A 22 -6.30 -11.54 -2.28
C MET A 22 -5.72 -12.90 -1.89
N PRO A 23 -4.50 -12.93 -1.31
CA PRO A 23 -3.84 -14.17 -1.00
C PRO A 23 -4.24 -14.67 0.40
N LEU A 24 -3.63 -15.77 0.85
CA LEU A 24 -3.77 -16.23 2.24
C LEU A 24 -3.01 -15.30 3.20
N PRO A 25 -3.37 -15.27 4.50
CA PRO A 25 -2.64 -14.48 5.49
C PRO A 25 -1.14 -14.85 5.49
N GLY A 26 -0.28 -13.84 5.55
CA GLY A 26 1.18 -13.97 5.48
C GLY A 26 1.76 -13.97 4.06
N GLN A 27 0.95 -13.91 3.01
CA GLN A 27 1.43 -13.90 1.62
C GLN A 27 1.44 -12.49 1.01
N LEU A 28 2.18 -12.31 -0.09
CA LEU A 28 2.29 -11.04 -0.81
C LEU A 28 1.06 -10.78 -1.71
N ILE A 29 0.58 -9.54 -1.73
CA ILE A 29 -0.60 -9.11 -2.52
C ILE A 29 -0.33 -9.19 -4.02
N TYR A 30 0.85 -8.76 -4.46
CA TYR A 30 1.25 -8.83 -5.86
C TYR A 30 2.71 -9.29 -5.98
N PRO A 31 2.98 -10.61 -5.87
CA PRO A 31 4.34 -11.13 -5.72
C PRO A 31 5.26 -10.84 -6.92
N SER A 32 4.69 -10.63 -8.11
CA SER A 32 5.43 -10.42 -9.36
C SER A 32 5.88 -8.98 -9.59
N ALA A 33 5.47 -8.03 -8.73
CA ALA A 33 5.81 -6.62 -8.89
C ALA A 33 6.23 -6.00 -7.55
N GLU A 34 7.33 -5.25 -7.57
CA GLU A 34 7.80 -4.49 -6.41
C GLU A 34 7.18 -3.09 -6.38
N ILE A 35 7.10 -2.51 -5.18
CA ILE A 35 6.56 -1.17 -4.96
C ILE A 35 7.70 -0.17 -5.04
N ALA A 36 7.67 0.67 -6.07
CA ALA A 36 8.60 1.77 -6.24
C ALA A 36 8.09 3.01 -5.50
N ILE A 37 8.57 3.18 -4.27
CA ILE A 37 8.31 4.36 -3.47
C ILE A 37 9.25 5.48 -3.93
N SER A 38 8.81 6.17 -4.97
CA SER A 38 9.53 7.31 -5.53
C SER A 38 8.85 8.57 -5.04
N ASP A 39 9.59 9.43 -4.34
CA ASP A 39 9.08 10.75 -3.99
C ASP A 39 10.20 11.80 -4.11
N VAL A 40 9.79 13.06 -4.12
CA VAL A 40 10.64 14.22 -4.15
C VAL A 40 10.44 14.97 -2.83
N ASP A 41 11.52 15.29 -2.11
CA ASP A 41 11.42 16.07 -0.88
C ASP A 41 10.85 17.49 -1.14
N THR A 42 10.55 18.27 -0.10
CA THR A 42 9.98 19.63 -0.31
C THR A 42 10.94 20.60 -1.00
N HIS A 43 12.19 20.19 -1.21
CA HIS A 43 13.21 20.97 -1.89
C HIS A 43 13.47 20.49 -3.33
N GLY A 44 12.66 19.57 -3.84
CA GLY A 44 12.80 19.09 -5.21
C GLY A 44 13.84 17.98 -5.38
N ASN A 45 14.37 17.40 -4.29
CA ASN A 45 15.37 16.34 -4.38
C ASN A 45 14.74 14.94 -4.39
N PRO A 46 15.30 13.99 -5.16
CA PRO A 46 14.86 12.61 -5.10
C PRO A 46 15.14 11.98 -3.73
N VAL A 47 14.15 11.24 -3.22
CA VAL A 47 14.29 10.38 -2.05
C VAL A 47 15.15 9.17 -2.43
N LEU A 48 16.21 8.91 -1.65
CA LEU A 48 17.22 7.91 -1.99
C LEU A 48 17.08 6.59 -1.23
N ALA A 49 16.68 6.64 0.05
CA ALA A 49 16.50 5.43 0.85
C ALA A 49 15.30 5.59 1.82
N PRO A 50 14.07 5.43 1.31
CA PRO A 50 12.88 5.55 2.12
C PRO A 50 12.69 4.32 3.01
N ILE A 51 12.43 4.57 4.30
CA ILE A 51 11.84 3.60 5.21
C ILE A 51 10.39 4.00 5.41
N CYS A 52 9.48 3.08 5.12
CA CYS A 52 8.04 3.32 5.16
C CYS A 52 7.34 2.32 6.06
N VAL A 53 6.22 2.76 6.64
CA VAL A 53 5.28 1.92 7.39
C VAL A 53 3.87 2.16 6.88
N VAL A 54 2.98 1.16 7.02
CA VAL A 54 1.55 1.35 6.75
C VAL A 54 0.95 2.19 7.86
N SER A 55 0.33 3.31 7.50
CA SER A 55 -0.29 4.26 8.42
C SER A 55 -1.81 4.19 8.44
N GLY A 56 -2.42 3.62 7.39
CA GLY A 56 -3.87 3.45 7.31
C GLY A 56 -4.31 2.77 6.02
N VAL A 57 -5.60 2.44 5.95
CA VAL A 57 -6.20 1.77 4.80
C VAL A 57 -7.58 2.35 4.57
N ASP A 58 -7.86 2.75 3.32
CA ASP A 58 -9.20 3.13 2.87
C ASP A 58 -9.68 2.18 1.79
N ILE A 59 -10.99 1.93 1.77
CA ILE A 59 -11.65 1.09 0.77
C ILE A 59 -12.72 1.94 0.09
N LEU A 60 -12.78 1.87 -1.25
CA LEU A 60 -13.83 2.54 -2.01
C LEU A 60 -15.09 1.67 -2.03
N GLU A 61 -16.13 2.13 -1.35
CA GLU A 61 -17.47 1.55 -1.38
C GLU A 61 -18.41 2.37 -2.29
N ALA A 62 -19.65 1.90 -2.46
CA ALA A 62 -20.67 2.60 -3.26
C ALA A 62 -20.98 4.01 -2.73
N THR A 63 -20.83 4.24 -1.42
CA THR A 63 -21.05 5.53 -0.77
C THR A 63 -19.80 6.40 -0.70
N GLY A 64 -18.67 5.94 -1.26
CA GLY A 64 -17.38 6.63 -1.22
C GLY A 64 -16.33 5.91 -0.39
N TRP A 65 -15.24 6.62 -0.08
CA TRP A 65 -14.13 6.09 0.69
C TRP A 65 -14.51 5.85 2.15
N ARG A 66 -14.14 4.69 2.68
CA ARG A 66 -14.31 4.33 4.09
C ARG A 66 -12.97 3.84 4.67
N SER A 67 -12.56 4.44 5.79
CA SER A 67 -11.40 3.98 6.55
C SER A 67 -11.64 2.62 7.18
N PHE A 68 -10.62 1.78 7.12
CA PHE A 68 -10.62 0.42 7.63
C PHE A 68 -10.83 0.34 9.14
N GLU A 69 -10.33 1.32 9.91
CA GLU A 69 -10.50 1.38 11.37
C GLU A 69 -11.98 1.41 11.79
N ASN A 70 -12.82 2.01 10.95
CA ASN A 70 -14.26 2.07 11.16
C ASN A 70 -14.95 0.72 10.86
N ILE A 71 -14.27 -0.21 10.17
CA ILE A 71 -14.80 -1.49 9.71
C ILE A 71 -14.33 -2.64 10.61
N SER A 72 -13.05 -2.66 11.00
CA SER A 72 -12.48 -3.72 11.84
C SER A 72 -12.95 -3.63 13.30
N GLY A 73 -13.19 -2.42 13.80
CA GLY A 73 -13.42 -2.17 15.23
C GLY A 73 -12.18 -2.38 16.11
N ASP A 74 -11.07 -2.83 15.52
CA ASP A 74 -9.75 -2.99 16.13
C ASP A 74 -8.78 -2.04 15.43
N SER A 75 -8.29 -1.05 16.18
CA SER A 75 -7.43 0.02 15.70
C SER A 75 -5.94 -0.32 15.77
N PHE A 76 -5.56 -1.48 16.35
CA PHE A 76 -4.15 -1.76 16.64
C PHE A 76 -3.43 -2.56 15.55
N GLN A 77 -4.13 -3.20 14.62
CA GLN A 77 -3.51 -4.01 13.58
C GLN A 77 -4.06 -3.69 12.18
N GLN A 78 -3.21 -3.08 11.36
CA GLN A 78 -3.51 -2.89 9.94
C GLN A 78 -3.41 -4.25 9.21
N PRO A 79 -4.33 -4.56 8.29
CA PRO A 79 -4.36 -5.86 7.61
C PRO A 79 -3.30 -5.98 6.49
N PHE A 80 -2.46 -4.95 6.33
CA PHE A 80 -1.34 -4.93 5.39
C PHE A 80 -0.05 -4.50 6.08
N GLN A 81 1.06 -5.02 5.57
CA GLN A 81 2.41 -4.65 6.01
C GLN A 81 3.33 -4.54 4.79
N LEU A 82 4.32 -3.64 4.86
CA LEU A 82 5.41 -3.64 3.89
C LEU A 82 6.39 -4.78 4.23
N HIS A 83 6.62 -5.65 3.26
CA HIS A 83 7.59 -6.73 3.33
C HIS A 83 8.79 -6.38 2.44
N ARG A 84 9.98 -6.33 3.03
CA ARG A 84 11.22 -6.07 2.29
C ARG A 84 11.98 -7.36 2.11
N ASN A 85 12.33 -7.67 0.87
CA ASN A 85 13.19 -8.80 0.52
C ASN A 85 14.32 -8.26 -0.36
N ASP A 86 15.56 -8.41 0.09
CA ASP A 86 16.73 -7.72 -0.44
C ASP A 86 16.50 -6.19 -0.54
N ASP A 87 16.56 -5.63 -1.74
CA ASP A 87 16.32 -4.22 -2.02
C ASP A 87 14.91 -3.91 -2.52
N LYS A 88 14.04 -4.93 -2.55
CA LYS A 88 12.69 -4.82 -3.10
C LYS A 88 11.65 -4.70 -2.01
N THR A 89 10.66 -3.86 -2.23
CA THR A 89 9.54 -3.65 -1.30
C THR A 89 8.28 -4.25 -1.88
N TYR A 90 7.53 -4.99 -1.06
CA TYR A 90 6.27 -5.63 -1.43
C TYR A 90 5.20 -5.32 -0.37
N LEU A 91 3.94 -5.51 -0.73
CA LEU A 91 2.83 -5.47 0.22
C LEU A 91 2.42 -6.88 0.62
N GLN A 92 2.35 -7.14 1.92
CA GLN A 92 1.94 -8.41 2.52
C GLN A 92 0.54 -8.29 3.12
N TRP A 93 -0.25 -9.35 2.97
CA TRP A 93 -1.57 -9.49 3.57
C TRP A 93 -1.48 -10.14 4.95
N LEU A 94 -2.14 -9.56 5.95
CA LEU A 94 -2.20 -10.09 7.32
C LEU A 94 -3.64 -10.26 7.85
N GLY A 95 -4.64 -9.78 7.11
CA GLY A 95 -6.04 -9.88 7.53
C GLY A 95 -6.62 -11.29 7.41
N ASP A 96 -7.83 -11.48 7.93
CA ASP A 96 -8.54 -12.77 7.98
C ASP A 96 -9.46 -13.01 6.76
N ASP A 97 -10.19 -14.13 6.78
CA ASP A 97 -11.14 -14.51 5.73
C ASP A 97 -12.32 -13.53 5.59
N LYS A 98 -12.76 -12.92 6.71
CA LYS A 98 -13.88 -11.97 6.72
C LYS A 98 -13.47 -10.68 6.00
N LEU A 99 -12.29 -10.16 6.32
CA LEU A 99 -11.73 -8.98 5.68
C LEU A 99 -11.41 -9.27 4.22
N ARG A 100 -10.89 -10.46 3.91
CA ARG A 100 -10.63 -10.88 2.52
C ARG A 100 -11.89 -10.75 1.66
N LYS A 101 -13.01 -11.30 2.13
CA LYS A 101 -14.32 -11.22 1.44
C LYS A 101 -14.85 -9.79 1.34
N LEU A 102 -14.61 -8.96 2.35
CA LEU A 102 -15.04 -7.56 2.33
C LEU A 102 -14.34 -6.74 1.24
N LEU A 103 -13.07 -7.08 0.96
CA LEU A 103 -12.27 -6.42 -0.06
C LEU A 103 -12.59 -6.88 -1.49
N GLU A 104 -13.28 -8.00 -1.67
CA GLU A 104 -13.60 -8.54 -2.99
C GLU A 104 -14.35 -7.52 -3.87
N GLY A 105 -13.83 -7.27 -5.08
CA GLY A 105 -14.40 -6.31 -6.01
C GLY A 105 -14.26 -4.85 -5.56
N ARG A 106 -13.36 -4.53 -4.63
CA ARG A 106 -13.11 -3.16 -4.13
C ARG A 106 -11.78 -2.60 -4.62
N LEU A 107 -11.73 -1.27 -4.68
CA LEU A 107 -10.49 -0.52 -4.78
C LEU A 107 -9.97 -0.25 -3.37
N VAL A 108 -8.72 -0.63 -3.11
CA VAL A 108 -8.05 -0.46 -1.83
C VAL A 108 -6.97 0.60 -1.98
N LEU A 109 -6.87 1.50 -1.00
CA LEU A 109 -5.83 2.51 -0.88
C LEU A 109 -5.12 2.32 0.46
N VAL A 110 -3.84 1.96 0.41
CA VAL A 110 -2.99 1.78 1.59
C VAL A 110 -2.14 3.04 1.74
N HIS A 111 -2.34 3.74 2.84
CA HIS A 111 -1.56 4.92 3.20
C HIS A 111 -0.25 4.49 3.82
N LEU A 112 0.83 5.12 3.38
CA LEU A 112 2.16 4.92 3.94
C LEU A 112 2.60 6.18 4.66
N LEU A 113 3.48 6.01 5.64
CA LEU A 113 4.26 7.08 6.24
C LEU A 113 5.73 6.73 6.09
N CYS A 114 6.47 7.60 5.40
CA CYS A 114 7.83 7.34 4.98
C CYS A 114 8.80 8.39 5.51
N LYS A 115 10.05 7.96 5.70
CA LYS A 115 11.18 8.81 6.08
C LYS A 115 12.39 8.47 5.21
N ASP A 116 13.01 9.47 4.60
CA ASP A 116 14.31 9.29 3.94
C ASP A 116 15.42 9.18 4.99
N THR A 117 16.27 8.17 4.85
CA THR A 117 17.37 7.90 5.78
C THR A 117 18.69 8.51 5.35
N ILE A 118 18.86 8.84 4.06
CA ILE A 118 20.12 9.39 3.53
C ILE A 118 20.13 10.92 3.63
N ARG A 119 19.04 11.58 3.25
CA ARG A 119 18.95 13.05 3.31
C ARG A 119 18.43 13.49 4.69
N HIS A 120 19.36 13.63 5.64
CA HIS A 120 19.12 14.15 7.00
C HIS A 120 18.70 15.63 7.06
N THR A 121 18.36 16.27 5.95
CA THR A 121 18.16 17.74 5.87
C THR A 121 16.88 18.24 6.53
N GLY A 122 16.00 17.35 7.00
CA GLY A 122 14.89 17.70 7.86
C GLY A 122 14.20 16.45 8.37
N LYS A 123 13.43 16.56 9.46
CA LYS A 123 12.52 15.51 9.98
C LYS A 123 11.34 15.27 9.03
N GLN A 124 11.58 15.24 7.73
CA GLN A 124 10.54 15.33 6.73
C GLN A 124 9.97 13.95 6.49
N LEU A 125 8.79 13.75 7.06
CA LEU A 125 7.94 12.64 6.72
C LEU A 125 7.20 12.99 5.43
N PHE A 126 7.00 11.99 4.58
CA PHE A 126 6.14 12.09 3.41
C PHE A 126 5.18 10.90 3.41
N SER A 127 4.03 11.06 2.76
CA SER A 127 2.91 10.12 2.87
C SER A 127 2.43 9.68 1.50
N PRO A 128 3.14 8.75 0.84
CA PRO A 128 2.69 8.17 -0.41
C PRO A 128 1.60 7.12 -0.13
N CYS A 129 0.98 6.62 -1.19
CA CYS A 129 -0.02 5.57 -1.12
C CYS A 129 0.25 4.46 -2.12
N VAL A 130 -0.26 3.28 -1.81
CA VAL A 130 -0.31 2.11 -2.69
C VAL A 130 -1.76 1.81 -2.97
N ALA A 131 -2.14 1.65 -4.24
CA ALA A 131 -3.52 1.36 -4.61
C ALA A 131 -3.62 0.10 -5.47
N PHE A 132 -4.67 -0.69 -5.28
CA PHE A 132 -4.91 -1.87 -6.11
C PHE A 132 -6.40 -2.23 -6.12
N ARG A 133 -6.83 -2.91 -7.19
CA ARG A 133 -8.19 -3.45 -7.34
C ARG A 133 -8.18 -4.92 -6.98
N VAL A 134 -9.04 -5.30 -6.06
CA VAL A 134 -9.21 -6.70 -5.70
C VAL A 134 -10.19 -7.36 -6.66
N ALA A 135 -9.77 -8.45 -7.29
CA ALA A 135 -10.64 -9.28 -8.10
C ALA A 135 -11.77 -9.87 -7.23
N GLY A 136 -13.00 -9.80 -7.74
CA GLY A 136 -14.13 -10.50 -7.13
C GLY A 136 -14.13 -11.98 -7.49
N SER A 137 -14.89 -12.79 -6.74
CA SER A 137 -15.19 -14.16 -7.17
C SER A 137 -15.97 -14.14 -8.50
N PRO A 138 -15.62 -14.96 -9.50
CA PRO A 138 -16.55 -15.25 -10.59
C PRO A 138 -17.76 -15.95 -9.95
N GLY A 139 -18.89 -15.25 -9.94
CA GLY A 139 -20.17 -15.81 -9.48
C GLY A 139 -20.69 -16.91 -10.38
#